data_AF-A0A536SIQ7-F1
#
_entry.id   AF-A0A536SIQ7-F1
#
_cell.length_a   1.000
_cell.length_b   1.000
_cell.length_c   1.000
_cell.angle_alpha   90.00
_cell.angle_beta   90.00
_cell.angle_gamma   90.00
#
_symmetry.space_group_name_H-M   'P 1'
#
loop_
_entity.id
_entity.type
_entity.pdbx_description
1 polymer ?
#
loop_
_entity_poly.entity_id
_entity_poly.type
_entity_poly.pdbx_seq_one_letter_code
_entity_poly.pdbx_strand_id
1 'polypeptide(L)'
;MWNNPRHANVAANLLYAAALALIAYTGSRVLFDSQAFSLRTVVIGGELPHVTRSEIVSALQRRVTGTIFTVDLEAVRALFESVPWVRRADVRRGWPDRLEVRIEEHVALARWGQGSEQRLVNTHGELFSGRVDAPLPAFSGPAGSESEVARRYAAFRELLAPLALEP
;
A
#
# COMPACT_ATOMS: atom_id res chain seq x y z
N MET A 1 47.00 47.53 9.30
CA MET A 1 45.70 46.97 8.86
C MET A 1 45.48 45.51 9.26
N TRP A 2 46.51 44.70 9.55
CA TRP A 2 46.39 43.30 10.01
C TRP A 2 46.39 43.08 11.53
N ASN A 3 46.43 44.14 12.35
CA ASN A 3 46.62 44.02 13.80
C ASN A 3 45.35 44.34 14.62
N ASN A 4 44.19 43.83 14.20
CA ASN A 4 42.96 43.99 14.96
C ASN A 4 42.46 42.61 15.44
N PRO A 5 42.66 42.26 16.73
CA PRO A 5 42.32 40.93 17.26
C PRO A 5 40.83 40.59 17.15
N ARG A 6 39.97 41.61 16.99
CA ARG A 6 38.53 41.44 16.72
C ARG A 6 38.26 40.74 15.38
N HIS A 7 38.97 41.07 14.30
CA HIS A 7 38.76 40.42 13.00
C HIS A 7 39.28 38.96 13.02
N ALA A 8 40.36 38.71 13.75
CA ALA A 8 40.90 37.35 13.93
C ALA A 8 39.91 36.45 14.71
N ASN A 9 39.32 36.94 15.79
CA ASN A 9 38.34 36.17 16.58
C ASN A 9 37.02 35.93 15.81
N VAL A 10 36.56 36.91 15.03
CA VAL A 10 35.37 36.74 14.18
C VAL A 10 35.63 35.69 13.10
N ALA A 11 36.80 35.73 12.44
CA ALA A 11 37.18 34.72 11.46
C ALA A 11 37.27 33.32 12.08
N ALA A 12 37.88 33.19 13.27
CA ALA A 12 37.97 31.92 13.99
C ALA A 12 36.59 31.36 14.36
N ASN A 13 35.69 32.20 14.90
CA ASN A 13 34.33 31.78 15.24
C ASN A 13 33.52 31.35 14.01
N LEU A 14 33.69 32.04 12.87
CA LEU A 14 33.07 31.64 11.62
C LEU A 14 33.59 30.29 11.12
N LEU A 15 34.90 30.04 11.23
CA LEU A 15 35.49 28.74 10.89
C LEU A 15 34.98 27.62 11.81
N TYR A 16 34.87 27.86 13.12
CA TYR A 16 34.31 26.88 14.05
C TYR A 16 32.83 26.61 13.76
N ALA A 17 32.02 27.64 13.51
CA ALA A 17 30.62 27.49 13.15
C ALA A 17 30.46 26.72 11.83
N ALA A 18 31.27 27.02 10.82
CA ALA A 18 31.28 26.31 9.54
C ALA A 18 31.68 24.85 9.72
N ALA A 19 32.72 24.57 10.51
CA ALA A 19 33.13 23.19 10.82
C ALA A 19 32.04 22.42 11.56
N LEU A 20 31.39 23.03 12.55
CA LEU A 20 30.29 22.42 13.29
C LEU A 20 29.09 22.12 12.38
N ALA A 21 28.74 23.06 11.49
CA ALA A 21 27.68 22.88 10.50
C ALA A 21 28.02 21.75 9.52
N LEU A 22 29.27 21.65 9.09
CA LEU A 22 29.73 20.59 8.20
C LEU A 22 29.64 19.21 8.87
N ILE A 23 30.07 19.11 10.14
CA ILE A 23 29.98 17.87 10.93
C ILE A 23 28.52 17.47 11.17
N ALA A 24 27.64 18.41 11.51
CA ALA A 24 26.22 18.14 11.67
C ALA A 24 25.59 17.67 10.36
N TYR A 25 25.96 18.30 9.24
CA TYR A 25 25.48 17.92 7.91
C TYR A 25 25.95 16.52 7.50
N THR A 26 27.24 16.20 7.64
CA THR A 26 27.76 14.87 7.28
C THR A 26 27.31 13.79 8.26
N GLY A 27 27.27 14.10 9.56
CA GLY A 27 26.78 13.20 10.61
C GLY A 27 25.31 12.83 10.41
N SER A 28 24.46 13.79 10.04
CA SER A 28 23.06 13.49 9.72
C SER A 28 22.92 12.56 8.51
N ARG A 29 23.68 12.79 7.44
CA ARG A 29 23.68 11.91 6.25
C ARG A 29 24.07 10.47 6.60
N VAL A 30 25.14 10.29 7.37
CA VAL A 30 25.60 8.96 7.79
C VAL A 30 24.59 8.28 8.72
N LEU A 31 23.92 9.02 9.61
CA LEU A 31 22.86 8.46 10.44
C LEU A 31 21.67 7.98 9.61
N PHE A 32 21.20 8.80 8.65
CA PHE A 32 20.04 8.50 7.82
C PHE A 32 20.31 7.43 6.75
N ASP A 33 21.54 7.32 6.23
CA ASP A 33 21.97 6.25 5.30
C ASP A 33 22.44 4.98 6.04
N SER A 34 22.40 4.95 7.36
CA SER A 34 22.87 3.78 8.11
C SER A 34 22.02 2.54 7.82
N GLN A 35 22.68 1.39 7.66
CA GLN A 35 22.06 0.07 7.41
C GLN A 35 21.07 -0.37 8.51
N ALA A 36 21.03 0.34 9.64
CA ALA A 36 20.06 0.15 10.71
C ALA A 36 18.63 0.52 10.29
N PHE A 37 18.46 1.45 9.33
CA PHE A 37 17.16 1.91 8.83
C PHE A 37 16.79 1.33 7.46
N SER A 38 17.64 0.44 6.93
CA SER A 38 17.33 -0.31 5.70
C SER A 38 16.06 -1.10 5.94
N LEU A 39 15.12 -1.04 4.99
CA LEU A 39 13.87 -1.76 5.10
C LEU A 39 14.14 -3.28 5.09
N ARG A 40 13.91 -3.94 6.22
CA ARG A 40 14.20 -5.37 6.39
C ARG A 40 12.94 -6.22 6.43
N THR A 41 11.87 -5.69 6.99
CA THR A 41 10.68 -6.47 7.32
C THR A 41 9.40 -5.81 6.80
N VAL A 42 8.58 -6.60 6.10
CA VAL A 42 7.20 -6.21 5.75
C VAL A 42 6.26 -7.07 6.58
N VAL A 43 5.52 -6.43 7.48
CA VAL A 43 4.51 -7.08 8.32
C VAL A 43 3.17 -6.94 7.61
N ILE A 44 2.62 -8.06 7.14
CA ILE A 44 1.33 -8.09 6.47
C ILE A 44 0.28 -8.49 7.51
N GLY A 45 -0.71 -7.64 7.73
CA GLY A 45 -1.85 -7.91 8.60
C GLY A 45 -3.17 -7.90 7.83
N GLY A 46 -4.09 -8.78 8.24
CA GLY A 46 -5.40 -8.98 7.61
C GLY A 46 -5.76 -10.46 7.58
N GLU A 47 -7.05 -10.75 7.42
CA GLU A 47 -7.50 -12.09 7.03
C GLU A 47 -7.30 -12.20 5.52
N LEU A 48 -6.44 -13.13 5.09
CA LEU A 48 -6.05 -13.29 3.69
C LEU A 48 -6.52 -14.67 3.16
N PRO A 49 -7.82 -14.87 2.91
CA PRO A 49 -8.33 -16.15 2.45
C PRO A 49 -7.91 -16.51 1.01
N HIS A 50 -7.68 -15.52 0.13
CA HIS A 50 -7.39 -15.79 -1.29
C HIS A 50 -5.99 -15.35 -1.73
N VAL A 51 -5.37 -14.37 -1.08
CA VAL A 51 -4.03 -13.91 -1.45
C VAL A 51 -2.96 -14.76 -0.77
N THR A 52 -2.15 -15.47 -1.57
CA THR A 52 -1.05 -16.26 -1.01
C THR A 52 0.14 -15.35 -0.67
N ARG A 53 0.79 -15.61 0.48
CA ARG A 53 1.98 -14.87 0.90
C ARG A 53 3.08 -14.82 -0.16
N SER A 54 3.22 -15.86 -1.00
CA SER A 54 4.18 -15.91 -2.10
C SER A 54 3.90 -14.89 -3.20
N GLU A 55 2.63 -14.66 -3.55
CA GLU A 55 2.23 -13.66 -4.55
C GLU A 55 2.61 -12.26 -4.07
N ILE A 56 2.30 -11.95 -2.82
CA ILE A 56 2.67 -10.68 -2.18
C ILE A 56 4.19 -10.49 -2.16
N VAL A 57 4.93 -11.51 -1.72
CA VAL A 57 6.41 -11.44 -1.65
C VAL A 57 7.00 -11.24 -3.05
N SER A 58 6.46 -11.90 -4.08
CA SER A 58 6.92 -11.76 -5.46
C SER A 58 6.68 -10.36 -6.04
N ALA A 59 5.60 -9.68 -5.62
CA ALA A 59 5.32 -8.29 -5.98
C ALA A 59 6.35 -7.33 -5.34
N LEU A 60 6.79 -7.62 -4.12
CA LEU A 60 7.72 -6.78 -3.34
C LEU A 60 9.18 -6.94 -3.74
N GLN A 61 9.64 -8.17 -4.01
CA GLN A 61 11.06 -8.53 -4.15
C GLN A 61 11.85 -7.76 -5.21
N ARG A 62 11.17 -7.06 -6.14
CA ARG A 62 11.84 -6.38 -7.26
C ARG A 62 11.58 -4.88 -7.34
N ARG A 63 10.78 -4.29 -6.44
CA ARG A 63 10.34 -2.89 -6.58
C ARG A 63 10.52 -2.02 -5.34
N VAL A 64 10.72 -2.60 -4.16
CA VAL A 64 10.93 -1.81 -2.94
C VAL A 64 12.41 -1.77 -2.60
N THR A 65 13.07 -0.68 -2.97
CA THR A 65 14.49 -0.45 -2.70
C THR A 65 14.65 0.86 -1.95
N GLY A 66 15.35 0.86 -0.81
CA GLY A 66 15.64 2.07 -0.05
C GLY A 66 15.60 1.89 1.47
N THR A 67 15.60 3.03 2.15
CA THR A 67 15.54 3.15 3.61
C THR A 67 14.09 3.41 4.02
N ILE A 68 13.71 3.12 5.27
CA ILE A 68 12.37 3.49 5.78
C ILE A 68 12.05 4.98 5.64
N PHE A 69 13.06 5.84 5.48
CA PHE A 69 12.92 7.28 5.26
C PHE A 69 12.67 7.64 3.79
N THR A 70 13.36 6.97 2.88
CA THR A 70 13.40 7.30 1.44
C THR A 70 12.42 6.49 0.60
N VAL A 71 11.85 5.41 1.16
CA VAL A 71 10.86 4.59 0.47
C VAL A 71 9.58 5.37 0.17
N ASP A 72 9.14 5.32 -1.08
CA ASP A 72 7.87 5.87 -1.53
C ASP A 72 6.72 4.93 -1.11
N LEU A 73 5.94 5.37 -0.13
CA LEU A 73 4.82 4.60 0.41
C LEU A 73 3.66 4.49 -0.59
N GLU A 74 3.48 5.50 -1.45
CA GLU A 74 2.41 5.52 -2.46
C GLU A 74 2.73 4.52 -3.57
N ALA A 75 3.98 4.49 -4.03
CA ALA A 75 4.45 3.46 -4.96
C ALA A 75 4.30 2.06 -4.37
N VAL A 76 4.67 1.86 -3.10
CA VAL A 76 4.50 0.55 -2.43
C VAL A 76 3.02 0.17 -2.33
N ARG A 77 2.15 1.10 -1.96
CA ARG A 77 0.70 0.90 -1.91
C ARG A 77 0.15 0.48 -3.27
N ALA A 78 0.49 1.20 -4.34
CA ALA A 78 0.05 0.88 -5.69
C ALA A 78 0.52 -0.50 -6.15
N LEU A 79 1.69 -0.96 -5.71
CA LEU A 79 2.17 -2.32 -5.99
C LEU A 79 1.32 -3.39 -5.32
N PHE A 80 0.89 -3.18 -4.08
CA PHE A 80 -0.02 -4.11 -3.42
C PHE A 80 -1.41 -4.12 -4.06
N GLU A 81 -1.95 -2.93 -4.37
CA GLU A 81 -3.27 -2.79 -5.04
C GLU A 81 -3.24 -3.31 -6.50
N SER A 82 -2.07 -3.56 -7.09
CA SER A 82 -1.96 -4.24 -8.40
C SER A 82 -2.22 -5.75 -8.35
N VAL A 83 -2.22 -6.34 -7.15
CA VAL A 83 -2.54 -7.75 -6.96
C VAL A 83 -4.06 -7.93 -7.09
N PRO A 84 -4.57 -8.81 -7.97
CA PRO A 84 -5.98 -8.80 -8.35
C PRO A 84 -7.01 -8.99 -7.22
N TRP A 85 -6.62 -9.68 -6.15
CA TRP A 85 -7.47 -9.91 -4.97
C TRP A 85 -7.37 -8.82 -3.91
N VAL A 86 -6.44 -7.88 -4.04
CA VAL A 86 -6.22 -6.80 -3.08
C VAL A 86 -7.06 -5.60 -3.46
N ARG A 87 -8.04 -5.27 -2.62
CA ARG A 87 -8.89 -4.09 -2.80
C ARG A 87 -8.17 -2.81 -2.40
N ARG A 88 -7.59 -2.83 -1.20
CA ARG A 88 -6.94 -1.67 -0.59
C ARG A 88 -5.74 -2.14 0.21
N ALA A 89 -4.67 -1.37 0.11
CA ALA A 89 -3.48 -1.58 0.92
C ALA A 89 -3.17 -0.31 1.73
N ASP A 90 -3.22 -0.43 3.06
CA ASP A 90 -2.77 0.63 3.96
C ASP A 90 -1.32 0.36 4.36
N VAL A 91 -0.42 1.15 3.79
CA VAL A 91 1.02 1.06 4.05
C VAL A 91 1.42 2.17 5.02
N ARG A 92 1.98 1.77 6.17
CA ARG A 92 2.51 2.69 7.18
C ARG A 92 3.93 2.34 7.55
N ARG A 93 4.68 3.35 7.98
CA ARG A 93 6.05 3.19 8.47
C ARG A 93 6.01 2.64 9.88
N GLY A 94 6.46 1.40 10.04
CA GLY A 94 6.63 0.77 11.35
C GLY A 94 8.06 0.99 11.81
N TRP A 95 8.25 1.79 12.86
CA TRP A 95 9.58 1.98 13.42
C TRP A 95 10.08 0.69 14.10
N PRO A 96 11.40 0.38 14.06
CA PRO A 96 12.50 1.17 13.47
C PRO A 96 12.92 0.84 12.02
N ASP A 97 12.56 -0.34 11.49
CA ASP A 97 13.11 -0.87 10.22
C ASP A 97 12.09 -1.66 9.39
N ARG A 98 10.79 -1.44 9.62
CA ARG A 98 9.69 -2.23 9.04
C ARG A 98 8.64 -1.38 8.34
N LEU A 99 7.98 -1.97 7.35
CA LEU A 99 6.71 -1.47 6.82
C LEU A 99 5.59 -2.33 7.36
N GLU A 100 4.59 -1.71 7.94
CA GLU A 100 3.37 -2.39 8.33
C GLU A 100 2.35 -2.17 7.22
N VAL A 101 1.86 -3.26 6.66
CA VAL A 101 0.93 -3.27 5.55
C VAL A 101 -0.32 -3.96 6.01
N ARG A 102 -1.44 -3.25 5.97
CA ARG A 102 -2.77 -3.84 6.16
C ARG A 102 -3.39 -4.04 4.79
N ILE A 103 -3.81 -5.26 4.50
CA ILE A 103 -4.44 -5.59 3.23
C ILE A 103 -5.91 -5.87 3.49
N GLU A 104 -6.77 -5.23 2.70
CA GLU A 104 -8.19 -5.53 2.59
C GLU A 104 -8.39 -6.32 1.29
N GLU A 105 -8.85 -7.56 1.39
CA GLU A 105 -9.16 -8.39 0.21
C GLU A 105 -10.54 -8.04 -0.37
N HIS A 106 -10.68 -8.28 -1.68
CA HIS A 106 -11.97 -8.25 -2.33
C HIS A 106 -12.85 -9.42 -1.87
N VAL A 107 -14.07 -9.09 -1.43
CA VAL A 107 -15.12 -10.09 -1.18
C VAL A 107 -15.97 -10.24 -2.44
N ALA A 108 -15.81 -11.36 -3.14
CA ALA A 108 -16.56 -11.66 -4.36
C ALA A 108 -18.06 -11.77 -4.06
N LEU A 109 -18.88 -10.96 -4.75
CA LEU A 109 -20.33 -10.99 -4.66
C LEU A 109 -20.94 -11.80 -5.80
N ALA A 110 -20.47 -11.58 -7.03
CA ALA A 110 -21.01 -12.19 -8.23
C ALA A 110 -19.97 -12.27 -9.36
N ARG A 111 -20.24 -13.11 -10.36
CA ARG A 111 -19.50 -13.15 -11.62
C ARG A 111 -20.07 -12.11 -12.58
N TRP A 112 -19.22 -11.29 -13.20
CA TRP A 112 -19.67 -10.24 -14.10
C TRP A 112 -19.51 -10.62 -15.58
N GLY A 113 -20.63 -10.69 -16.29
CA GLY A 113 -20.69 -10.96 -17.72
C GLY A 113 -20.67 -12.44 -18.09
N GLN A 114 -20.67 -12.70 -19.40
CA GLN A 114 -20.71 -14.03 -20.01
C GLN A 114 -19.42 -14.36 -20.80
N GLY A 115 -18.36 -13.55 -20.63
CA GLY A 115 -17.11 -13.69 -21.35
C GLY A 115 -16.17 -14.75 -20.76
N SER A 116 -15.17 -15.16 -21.53
CA SER A 116 -14.08 -16.06 -21.09
C SER A 116 -13.17 -15.44 -20.01
N GLU A 117 -13.29 -14.13 -19.77
CA GLU A 117 -12.57 -13.42 -18.71
C GLU A 117 -13.30 -13.62 -17.37
N GLN A 118 -12.58 -14.18 -16.39
CA GLN A 118 -13.06 -14.39 -15.01
C GLN A 118 -13.10 -13.05 -14.26
N ARG A 119 -14.07 -12.20 -14.62
CA ARG A 119 -14.34 -10.93 -13.94
C ARG A 119 -15.35 -11.16 -12.82
N LEU A 120 -15.01 -10.64 -11.66
CA LEU A 120 -15.83 -10.68 -10.46
C LEU A 120 -16.22 -9.26 -10.09
N VAL A 121 -17.41 -9.10 -9.53
CA VAL A 121 -17.81 -7.87 -8.85
C VAL A 121 -17.81 -8.13 -7.36
N ASN A 122 -17.24 -7.20 -6.60
CA ASN A 122 -17.20 -7.31 -5.15
C ASN A 122 -18.45 -6.72 -4.49
N THR A 123 -18.54 -6.85 -3.17
CA THR A 123 -19.63 -6.28 -2.35
C THR A 123 -19.73 -4.75 -2.40
N HIS A 124 -18.66 -4.06 -2.81
CA HIS A 124 -18.60 -2.61 -3.01
C HIS A 124 -19.00 -2.17 -4.42
N GLY A 125 -19.28 -3.12 -5.33
CA GLY A 125 -19.60 -2.83 -6.73
C GLY A 125 -18.38 -2.54 -7.61
N GLU A 126 -17.17 -2.85 -7.16
CA GLU A 126 -15.94 -2.71 -7.95
C GLU A 126 -15.65 -4.02 -8.70
N LEU A 127 -15.17 -3.89 -9.93
CA LEU A 127 -14.71 -5.04 -10.73
C LEU A 127 -13.28 -5.40 -10.38
N PHE A 128 -13.03 -6.69 -10.23
CA PHE A 128 -11.69 -7.23 -10.08
C PHE A 128 -11.56 -8.56 -10.83
N SER A 129 -10.31 -8.96 -11.10
CA SER A 129 -10.02 -10.22 -11.78
C SER A 129 -9.65 -11.26 -10.74
N GLY A 130 -10.25 -12.45 -10.80
CA GLY A 130 -9.98 -13.47 -9.80
C GLY A 130 -10.71 -14.77 -10.11
N ARG A 131 -10.25 -15.87 -9.49
CA ARG A 131 -10.89 -17.18 -9.60
C ARG A 131 -11.42 -17.62 -8.26
N VAL A 132 -12.72 -17.87 -8.22
CA VAL A 132 -13.41 -18.34 -7.03
C VAL A 132 -14.27 -19.56 -7.40
N ASP A 133 -14.04 -20.64 -6.65
CA ASP A 133 -14.71 -21.93 -6.87
C ASP A 133 -16.04 -22.04 -6.12
N ALA A 134 -16.51 -20.94 -5.51
CA ALA A 134 -17.83 -20.84 -4.89
C ALA A 134 -18.95 -20.67 -5.95
N PRO A 135 -20.16 -21.20 -5.69
CA PRO A 135 -21.33 -20.94 -6.53
C PRO A 135 -21.77 -19.49 -6.33
N LEU A 136 -21.25 -18.58 -7.17
CA LEU A 136 -21.64 -17.17 -7.18
C LEU A 136 -22.70 -16.90 -8.25
N PRO A 137 -23.66 -15.99 -7.97
CA PRO A 137 -24.62 -15.56 -8.97
C PRO A 137 -23.90 -14.88 -10.15
N ALA A 138 -24.49 -14.98 -11.33
CA ALA A 138 -23.99 -14.32 -12.53
C ALA A 138 -24.75 -13.02 -12.78
N PHE A 139 -24.04 -11.90 -12.77
CA PHE A 139 -24.57 -10.59 -13.11
C PHE A 139 -24.25 -10.24 -14.56
N SER A 140 -25.17 -9.54 -15.21
CA SER A 140 -24.99 -9.02 -16.56
C SER A 140 -25.63 -7.64 -16.66
N GLY A 141 -24.95 -6.71 -17.32
CA GLY A 141 -25.45 -5.37 -17.58
C GLY A 141 -24.55 -4.59 -18.55
N PRO A 142 -24.97 -3.40 -18.96
CA PRO A 142 -24.12 -2.47 -19.72
C PRO A 142 -22.84 -2.14 -18.97
N ALA A 143 -21.77 -1.79 -19.69
CA ALA A 143 -20.52 -1.34 -19.07
C ALA A 143 -20.78 -0.09 -18.20
N GLY A 144 -20.22 -0.06 -17.00
CA GLY A 144 -20.43 1.02 -16.02
C GLY A 144 -21.65 0.83 -15.11
N SER A 145 -22.45 -0.22 -15.30
CA SER A 145 -23.62 -0.53 -14.44
C SER A 145 -23.32 -1.52 -13.30
N GLU A 146 -22.06 -1.93 -13.15
CA GLU A 146 -21.61 -2.95 -12.19
C GLU A 146 -22.01 -2.62 -10.75
N SER A 147 -21.72 -1.38 -10.33
CA SER A 147 -22.01 -0.89 -8.99
C SER A 147 -23.52 -0.76 -8.75
N GLU A 148 -24.28 -0.37 -9.77
CA GLU A 148 -25.74 -0.28 -9.71
C GLU A 148 -26.37 -1.66 -9.52
N VAL A 149 -25.94 -2.66 -10.30
CA VAL A 149 -26.45 -4.03 -10.22
C VAL A 149 -26.09 -4.65 -8.87
N ALA A 150 -24.84 -4.49 -8.41
CA ALA A 150 -24.40 -4.97 -7.10
C ALA A 150 -25.23 -4.36 -5.96
N ARG A 151 -25.47 -3.05 -6.00
CA ARG A 151 -26.28 -2.34 -4.99
C ARG A 151 -27.73 -2.82 -4.98
N ARG A 152 -28.35 -2.97 -6.15
CA ARG A 152 -29.74 -3.47 -6.26
C ARG A 152 -29.86 -4.90 -5.76
N TYR A 153 -28.92 -5.77 -6.13
CA TYR A 153 -28.89 -7.13 -5.64
C TYR A 153 -28.79 -7.20 -4.12
N ALA A 154 -27.90 -6.41 -3.52
CA ALA A 154 -27.78 -6.32 -2.06
C ALA A 154 -29.10 -5.88 -1.40
N ALA A 155 -29.77 -4.86 -1.95
CA ALA A 155 -31.06 -4.40 -1.46
C ALA A 155 -32.17 -5.47 -1.57
N PHE A 156 -32.25 -6.18 -2.70
CA PHE A 156 -33.21 -7.27 -2.86
C PHE A 156 -32.95 -8.43 -1.90
N ARG A 157 -31.67 -8.78 -1.69
CA ARG A 157 -31.28 -9.82 -0.75
C ARG A 157 -31.67 -9.47 0.68
N GLU A 158 -31.51 -8.22 1.10
CA GLU A 158 -31.96 -7.75 2.43
C GLU A 158 -33.49 -7.85 2.59
N LEU A 159 -34.25 -7.53 1.55
CA LEU A 159 -35.71 -7.63 1.55
C LEU A 159 -36.20 -9.09 1.60
N LEU A 160 -35.47 -10.01 0.96
CA LEU A 160 -35.82 -11.43 0.89
C LEU A 160 -35.27 -12.25 2.08
N ALA A 161 -34.27 -11.73 2.80
CA ALA A 161 -33.66 -12.41 3.95
C ALA A 161 -34.67 -12.90 5.01
N PRO A 162 -35.72 -12.14 5.40
CA PRO A 162 -36.74 -12.61 6.33
C PRO A 162 -37.57 -13.79 5.83
N LEU A 163 -37.60 -14.01 4.51
CA LEU A 163 -38.34 -15.09 3.85
C LEU A 163 -37.48 -16.32 3.57
N ALA A 164 -36.18 -16.31 3.95
CA ALA A 164 -35.21 -17.35 3.64
C ALA A 164 -35.11 -17.70 2.14
N LEU A 165 -35.34 -16.69 1.28
CA LEU A 165 -35.22 -16.82 -0.18
C LEU A 165 -33.96 -16.13 -0.68
N GLU A 166 -33.31 -16.74 -1.67
CA GLU A 166 -32.18 -16.13 -2.39
C GLU A 166 -32.67 -15.56 -3.74
N PRO A 167 -32.29 -14.32 -4.10
CA PRO A 167 -32.65 -13.69 -5.38
C PRO A 167 -31.91 -14.25 -6.60
#